data_AF-A0A7K0ZQL7-F1
#
_entry.id   AF-A0A7K0ZQL7-F1
#
_cell.length_a   1.000
_cell.length_b   1.000
_cell.length_c   1.000
_cell.angle_alpha   90.00
_cell.angle_beta   90.00
_cell.angle_gamma   90.00
#
_symmetry.space_group_name_H-M   'P 1'
#
loop_
_entity.id
_entity.type
_entity.pdbx_description
1 polymer ?
#
loop_
_entity_poly.entity_id
_entity_poly.type
_entity_poly.pdbx_seq_one_letter_code
_entity_poly.pdbx_strand_id
1 'polypeptide(L)'
;MAGGQERILRGRIRSVQATKKITRAMELIAASRIVKAQQRVIAAVPYSERITEVVKDLAASGAGNDSPFLKSRDQIRTTCYVSITADRGLCGGYNSGVMRAVEGEIKADVLASKDYLVVPIGRKSEG
;
A
#
# COMPACT_ATOMS: atom_id res chain seq x y z
N MET A 1 -0.04 -12.04 -51.93
CA MET A 1 -1.09 -11.03 -51.67
C MET A 1 -0.54 -9.91 -50.80
N ALA A 2 -0.02 -8.83 -51.40
CA ALA A 2 0.58 -7.70 -50.67
C ALA A 2 -0.42 -6.95 -49.74
N GLY A 3 -1.72 -6.95 -50.06
CA GLY A 3 -2.74 -6.26 -49.24
C GLY A 3 -3.08 -6.93 -47.90
N GLY A 4 -2.74 -8.21 -47.72
CA GLY A 4 -2.99 -8.93 -46.46
C GLY A 4 -2.12 -8.44 -45.30
N GLN A 5 -0.82 -8.23 -45.56
CA GLN A 5 0.14 -7.70 -44.59
C GLN A 5 -0.18 -6.24 -44.21
N GLU A 6 -0.54 -5.40 -45.19
CA GLU A 6 -0.92 -4.01 -44.93
C GLU A 6 -2.17 -3.93 -44.03
N ARG A 7 -3.18 -4.77 -44.27
CA ARG A 7 -4.40 -4.81 -43.44
C ARG A 7 -4.09 -5.18 -41.98
N ILE A 8 -3.21 -6.15 -41.76
CA ILE A 8 -2.79 -6.57 -40.42
C ILE A 8 -2.06 -5.43 -39.70
N LEU A 9 -1.13 -4.75 -40.39
CA LEU A 9 -0.39 -3.61 -39.84
C LEU A 9 -1.32 -2.45 -39.46
N ARG A 10 -2.26 -2.09 -40.35
CA ARG A 10 -3.30 -1.08 -40.05
C ARG A 10 -4.17 -1.49 -38.87
N GLY A 11 -4.46 -2.78 -38.73
CA GLY A 11 -5.14 -3.35 -37.55
C GLY A 11 -4.37 -3.12 -36.25
N ARG A 12 -3.08 -3.48 -36.22
CA ARG A 12 -2.20 -3.26 -35.05
C ARG A 12 -2.09 -1.78 -34.68
N ILE A 13 -1.92 -0.90 -35.66
CA ILE A 13 -1.85 0.55 -35.44
C ILE A 13 -3.13 1.04 -34.73
N ARG A 14 -4.31 0.63 -35.21
CA ARG A 14 -5.58 1.02 -34.58
C ARG A 14 -5.69 0.51 -33.15
N SER A 15 -5.29 -0.74 -32.89
CA SER A 15 -5.29 -1.32 -31.55
C SER A 15 -4.37 -0.55 -30.59
N VAL A 16 -3.13 -0.27 -31.00
CA VAL A 16 -2.17 0.47 -30.15
C VAL A 16 -2.63 1.90 -29.90
N GLN A 17 -3.20 2.58 -30.91
CA GLN A 17 -3.77 3.92 -30.74
C GLN A 17 -4.96 3.93 -29.78
N ALA A 18 -5.82 2.90 -29.80
CA ALA A 18 -6.90 2.76 -28.83
C ALA A 18 -6.36 2.57 -27.41
N THR A 19 -5.41 1.64 -27.22
CA THR A 19 -4.76 1.43 -25.91
C THR A 19 -4.09 2.69 -25.39
N LYS A 20 -3.39 3.45 -26.26
CA LYS A 20 -2.75 4.73 -25.90
C LYS A 20 -3.76 5.76 -25.36
N LYS A 21 -4.94 5.86 -25.98
CA LYS A 21 -6.00 6.77 -25.51
C LYS A 21 -6.56 6.34 -24.15
N ILE A 22 -6.76 5.04 -23.95
CA ILE A 22 -7.25 4.47 -22.69
C ILE A 22 -6.27 4.74 -21.56
N THR A 23 -4.98 4.40 -21.76
CA THR A 23 -3.95 4.61 -20.72
C THR A 23 -3.73 6.08 -20.42
N ARG A 24 -3.82 6.96 -21.42
CA ARG A 24 -3.77 8.42 -21.20
C ARG A 24 -4.93 8.93 -20.36
N ALA A 25 -6.15 8.43 -20.58
CA ALA A 25 -7.29 8.77 -19.74
C ALA A 25 -7.10 8.25 -18.30
N MET A 26 -6.61 7.02 -18.13
CA MET A 26 -6.31 6.45 -16.81
C MET A 26 -5.24 7.24 -16.06
N GLU A 27 -4.20 7.70 -16.76
CA GLU A 27 -3.14 8.57 -16.22
C GLU A 27 -3.73 9.86 -15.64
N LEU A 28 -4.57 10.56 -16.40
CA LEU A 28 -5.22 11.80 -15.95
C LEU A 28 -6.15 11.56 -14.76
N ILE A 29 -6.90 10.46 -14.76
CA ILE A 29 -7.76 10.07 -13.63
C ILE A 29 -6.90 9.79 -12.39
N ALA A 30 -5.80 9.05 -12.53
CA ALA A 30 -4.90 8.74 -11.43
C ALA A 30 -4.25 10.00 -10.86
N ALA A 31 -3.77 10.92 -11.72
CA ALA A 31 -3.20 12.19 -11.31
C ALA A 31 -4.20 13.00 -10.46
N SER A 32 -5.46 13.10 -10.91
CA SER A 32 -6.49 13.81 -10.14
C SER A 32 -6.79 13.16 -8.78
N ARG A 33 -6.73 11.83 -8.68
CA ARG A 33 -6.95 11.08 -7.42
C ARG A 33 -5.80 11.22 -6.44
N ILE A 34 -4.54 11.24 -6.91
CA ILE A 34 -3.36 11.42 -6.06
C ILE A 34 -3.42 12.78 -5.37
N VAL A 35 -3.73 13.85 -6.11
CA VAL A 35 -3.86 15.21 -5.54
C VAL A 35 -4.92 15.24 -4.43
N LYS A 36 -6.10 14.66 -4.68
CA LYS A 36 -7.15 14.56 -3.65
C LYS A 36 -6.72 13.73 -2.44
N ALA A 37 -5.98 12.63 -2.65
CA ALA A 37 -5.46 11.82 -1.56
C ALA A 37 -4.45 12.58 -0.70
N GLN A 38 -3.53 13.32 -1.33
CA GLN A 38 -2.55 14.17 -0.63
C GLN A 38 -3.24 15.26 0.19
N GLN A 39 -4.27 15.92 -0.35
CA GLN A 39 -5.05 16.91 0.38
C GLN A 39 -5.72 16.33 1.63
N ARG A 40 -6.26 15.10 1.55
CA ARG A 40 -6.83 14.41 2.72
C ARG A 40 -5.78 14.10 3.79
N VAL A 41 -4.57 13.72 3.38
CA VAL A 41 -3.46 13.49 4.31
C VAL A 41 -3.10 14.80 5.02
N ILE A 42 -2.90 15.89 4.27
CA ILE A 42 -2.57 17.21 4.83
C ILE A 42 -3.65 17.67 5.82
N ALA A 43 -4.93 17.49 5.48
CA ALA A 43 -6.02 17.85 6.38
C ALA A 43 -6.07 17.00 7.66
N ALA A 44 -5.53 15.77 7.65
CA ALA A 44 -5.47 14.90 8.81
C ALA A 44 -4.24 15.14 9.71
N VAL A 45 -3.20 15.83 9.20
CA VAL A 45 -1.96 16.09 9.94
C VAL A 45 -2.21 16.77 11.30
N PRO A 46 -3.01 17.86 11.41
CA PRO A 46 -3.20 18.53 12.70
C PRO A 46 -3.80 17.61 13.77
N TYR A 47 -4.74 16.74 13.38
CA TYR A 47 -5.29 15.74 14.30
C TYR A 47 -4.22 14.74 14.74
N SER A 48 -3.44 14.21 13.80
CA SER A 48 -2.37 13.25 14.06
C SER A 48 -1.31 13.82 15.00
N GLU A 49 -0.96 15.10 14.84
CA GLU A 49 0.02 15.77 15.70
C GLU A 49 -0.51 15.94 17.12
N ARG A 50 -1.73 16.45 17.27
CA ARG A 50 -2.33 16.70 18.60
C ARG A 50 -2.61 15.42 19.37
N ILE A 51 -3.13 14.38 18.73
CA ILE A 51 -3.35 13.10 19.43
C ILE A 51 -2.01 12.47 19.86
N THR A 52 -0.97 12.61 19.04
CA THR A 52 0.38 12.12 19.39
C THR A 52 0.96 12.88 20.58
N GLU A 53 0.78 14.20 20.63
CA GLU A 53 1.18 15.03 21.77
C GLU A 53 0.48 14.58 23.06
N VAL A 54 -0.85 14.45 23.03
CA VAL A 54 -1.63 13.99 24.19
C VAL A 54 -1.20 12.60 24.66
N VAL A 55 -0.94 11.67 23.75
CA VAL A 55 -0.46 10.31 24.09
C VAL A 55 0.93 10.36 24.73
N LYS A 56 1.82 11.24 24.26
CA LYS A 56 3.15 11.42 24.85
C LYS A 56 3.07 11.99 26.25
N ASP A 57 2.24 13.01 26.46
CA ASP A 57 2.06 13.63 27.78
C ASP A 57 1.51 12.62 28.79
N LEU A 58 0.53 11.82 28.37
CA LEU A 58 -0.04 10.75 29.19
C LEU A 58 0.98 9.65 29.52
N ALA A 59 1.83 9.28 28.57
CA ALA A 59 2.90 8.32 28.82
C ALA A 59 3.93 8.87 29.82
N ALA A 60 4.30 10.15 29.70
CA ALA A 60 5.23 10.83 30.59
C ALA A 60 4.68 11.03 32.02
N SER A 61 3.36 11.20 32.17
CA SER A 61 2.70 11.34 33.48
C SER A 61 2.55 10.03 34.26
N GLY A 62 3.10 8.91 33.77
CA GLY A 62 3.15 7.63 34.47
C GLY A 62 2.03 6.64 34.11
N ALA A 63 1.11 6.99 33.22
CA ALA A 63 0.04 6.07 32.78
C ALA A 63 0.52 4.99 31.78
N GLY A 64 1.80 5.03 31.37
CA GLY A 64 2.38 4.10 30.41
C GLY A 64 2.42 2.63 30.87
N ASN A 65 2.50 2.38 32.19
CA ASN A 65 2.61 1.02 32.73
C ASN A 65 1.26 0.28 32.84
N ASP A 66 0.15 1.01 32.91
CA ASP A 66 -1.19 0.42 33.03
C ASP A 66 -1.80 0.05 31.67
N SER A 67 -1.34 0.68 30.59
CA SER A 67 -1.82 0.41 29.23
C SER A 67 -1.02 -0.72 28.55
N PRO A 68 -1.66 -1.80 28.09
CA PRO A 68 -1.02 -2.86 27.31
C PRO A 68 -0.36 -2.41 26.01
N PHE A 69 -0.66 -1.20 25.53
CA PHE A 69 -0.12 -0.61 24.29
C PHE A 69 1.11 0.28 24.51
N LEU A 70 1.31 0.78 25.73
CA LEU A 70 2.46 1.64 26.09
C LEU A 70 3.53 0.89 26.88
N LYS A 71 3.17 -0.25 27.48
CA LYS A 71 4.10 -1.11 28.21
C LYS A 71 5.04 -1.87 27.27
N SER A 72 6.34 -1.74 27.50
CA SER A 72 7.35 -2.58 26.83
C SER A 72 7.14 -4.06 27.16
N ARG A 73 7.32 -4.92 26.16
CA ARG A 73 7.25 -6.38 26.31
C ARG A 73 8.65 -6.96 26.26
N ASP A 74 8.99 -7.76 27.28
CA ASP A 74 10.31 -8.41 27.36
C ASP A 74 10.50 -9.47 26.26
N GLN A 75 9.40 -10.10 25.83
CA GLN A 75 9.41 -11.10 24.77
C GLN A 75 8.28 -10.84 23.76
N ILE A 76 8.64 -10.80 22.48
CA ILE A 76 7.68 -10.76 21.37
C ILE A 76 7.55 -12.18 20.83
N ARG A 77 6.40 -12.81 21.10
CA ARG A 77 6.08 -14.16 20.62
C ARG A 77 5.46 -14.15 19.22
N THR A 78 4.63 -13.14 18.95
CA THR A 78 3.87 -13.04 17.70
C THR A 78 3.87 -11.59 17.20
N THR A 79 4.19 -11.40 15.93
CA THR A 79 4.13 -10.10 15.26
C THR A 79 2.95 -10.05 14.28
N CYS A 80 2.13 -9.01 14.35
CA CYS A 80 1.04 -8.79 13.40
C CYS A 80 1.49 -7.77 12.34
N TYR A 81 1.52 -8.19 11.08
CA TYR A 81 1.81 -7.35 9.93
C TYR A 81 0.51 -6.89 9.26
N VAL A 82 0.33 -5.59 9.11
CA VAL A 82 -0.80 -5.03 8.35
C VAL A 82 -0.30 -4.66 6.96
N SER A 83 -0.64 -5.45 5.94
CA SER A 83 -0.19 -5.20 4.57
C SER A 83 -1.23 -4.39 3.82
N ILE A 84 -0.89 -3.18 3.37
CA ILE A 84 -1.81 -2.30 2.65
C ILE A 84 -1.46 -2.29 1.16
N THR A 85 -2.31 -2.90 0.35
CA THR A 85 -2.19 -2.96 -1.11
C THR A 85 -3.34 -2.23 -1.80
N ALA A 86 -3.25 -2.06 -3.12
CA ALA A 86 -4.32 -1.45 -3.90
C ALA A 86 -5.39 -2.48 -4.28
N ASP A 87 -6.65 -2.06 -4.38
CA ASP A 87 -7.71 -2.92 -4.91
C ASP A 87 -7.61 -3.19 -6.42
N ARG A 88 -6.83 -2.39 -7.14
CA ARG A 88 -6.73 -2.41 -8.60
C ARG A 88 -5.31 -2.76 -9.05
N GLY A 89 -5.23 -3.34 -10.25
CA GLY A 89 -3.96 -3.55 -10.95
C GLY A 89 -3.51 -2.33 -11.74
N LEU A 90 -2.57 -2.52 -12.68
CA LEU A 90 -1.97 -1.46 -13.51
C LEU A 90 -1.32 -0.34 -12.67
N CYS A 91 -0.76 -0.72 -11.52
CA CYS A 91 -0.11 0.17 -10.55
C CYS A 91 1.43 0.06 -10.58
N GLY A 92 2.01 -0.39 -11.70
CA GLY A 92 3.42 -0.72 -11.79
C GLY A 92 3.84 -1.74 -10.73
N GLY A 93 4.95 -1.47 -10.04
CA GLY A 93 5.51 -2.33 -8.99
C GLY A 93 4.95 -2.11 -7.58
N TYR A 94 3.89 -1.32 -7.39
CA TYR A 94 3.39 -0.97 -6.05
C TYR A 94 2.99 -2.20 -5.22
N ASN A 95 2.03 -3.01 -5.68
CA ASN A 95 1.54 -4.16 -4.92
C ASN A 95 2.64 -5.20 -4.68
N SER A 96 3.43 -5.52 -5.71
CA SER A 96 4.54 -6.48 -5.57
C SER A 96 5.64 -5.96 -4.66
N GLY A 97 5.90 -4.65 -4.64
CA GLY A 97 6.83 -4.02 -3.71
C GLY A 97 6.38 -4.15 -2.26
N VAL A 98 5.11 -3.84 -1.96
CA VAL A 98 4.53 -4.01 -0.62
C VAL A 98 4.60 -5.47 -0.17
N MET A 99 4.16 -6.40 -1.02
CA MET A 99 4.16 -7.83 -0.66
C MET A 99 5.57 -8.35 -0.38
N ARG A 100 6.58 -7.97 -1.18
CA ARG A 100 7.97 -8.37 -0.95
C ARG A 100 8.55 -7.77 0.33
N ALA A 101 8.21 -6.53 0.65
CA ALA A 101 8.66 -5.91 1.89
C ALA A 101 8.09 -6.65 3.11
N VAL A 102 6.79 -6.93 3.10
CA VAL A 102 6.12 -7.70 4.17
C VAL A 102 6.69 -9.11 4.27
N GLU A 103 6.89 -9.80 3.15
CA GLU A 103 7.50 -11.13 3.12
C GLU A 103 8.93 -11.12 3.69
N GLY A 104 9.71 -10.06 3.41
CA GLY A 104 11.06 -9.89 3.96
C GLY A 104 11.06 -9.78 5.49
N GLU A 105 10.16 -8.99 6.05
CA GLU A 105 10.01 -8.85 7.51
C GLU A 105 9.52 -10.16 8.16
N ILE A 106 8.53 -10.82 7.55
CA ILE A 106 8.04 -12.11 8.04
C ILE A 106 9.16 -13.15 8.06
N LYS A 107 10.00 -13.19 7.02
CA LYS A 107 11.16 -14.11 6.99
C LYS A 107 12.12 -13.85 8.16
N ALA A 108 12.36 -12.60 8.53
CA ALA A 108 13.21 -12.28 9.67
C ALA A 108 12.63 -12.82 10.99
N ASP A 109 11.32 -12.66 11.20
CA ASP A 109 10.66 -13.19 12.41
C ASP A 109 10.57 -14.72 12.42
N VAL A 110 10.35 -15.36 11.26
CA VAL A 110 10.39 -16.83 11.13
C VAL A 110 11.79 -17.38 11.44
N LEU A 111 12.85 -16.71 10.96
CA LEU A 111 14.23 -17.08 11.30
C LEU A 111 14.53 -16.93 12.80
N ALA A 112 13.90 -15.95 13.45
CA ALA A 112 13.95 -15.77 14.90
C ALA A 112 13.01 -16.73 15.66
N SER A 113 12.38 -17.70 14.99
CA SER A 113 11.43 -18.65 15.56
C SER A 113 10.23 -17.99 16.27
N LYS A 114 9.76 -16.86 15.73
CA LYS A 114 8.55 -16.17 16.19
C LYS A 114 7.36 -16.48 15.29
N ASP A 115 6.17 -16.44 15.87
CA ASP A 115 4.93 -16.54 15.13
C ASP A 115 4.58 -15.21 14.44
N TYR A 116 3.74 -15.26 13.40
CA TYR A 116 3.26 -14.06 12.74
C TYR A 116 1.79 -14.16 12.35
N LEU A 117 1.15 -13.00 12.23
CA LEU A 117 -0.18 -12.83 11.67
C LEU A 117 -0.10 -11.78 10.56
N VAL A 118 -0.89 -11.97 9.50
CA VAL A 118 -1.00 -10.97 8.43
C VAL A 118 -2.45 -10.52 8.33
N VAL A 119 -2.66 -9.21 8.39
CA VAL A 119 -3.94 -8.57 8.13
C VAL A 119 -3.84 -7.89 6.75
N PRO A 120 -4.36 -8.53 5.70
CA PRO A 120 -4.35 -7.94 4.37
C PRO A 120 -5.41 -6.85 4.26
N ILE A 121 -5.02 -5.70 3.70
CA ILE A 121 -5.92 -4.61 3.35
C ILE A 121 -5.76 -4.35 1.86
N GLY A 122 -6.86 -4.51 1.13
CA GLY A 122 -6.94 -4.33 -0.31
C GLY A 122 -7.00 -5.67 -1.06
N ARG A 123 -7.78 -5.70 -2.14
CA ARG A 123 -8.06 -6.93 -2.92
C ARG A 123 -6.85 -7.56 -3.61
N LYS A 124 -5.68 -6.91 -3.61
CA LYS A 124 -4.44 -7.48 -4.17
C LYS A 124 -3.56 -8.15 -3.13
N SER A 125 -3.89 -8.03 -1.85
CA SER A 125 -3.34 -8.82 -0.75
C SER A 125 -4.27 -9.94 -0.27
N GLU A 126 -5.54 -9.94 -0.72
CA GLU A 126 -6.47 -11.05 -0.51
C GLU A 126 -6.13 -12.17 -1.51
N GLY A 127 -5.19 -13.04 -1.14
CA GLY A 127 -4.73 -14.14 -1.98
C GLY A 127 -3.51 -14.82 -1.40
#